data_AF-A0A316CKR3-F1
#
_entry.id   AF-A0A316CKR3-F1
#
_cell.length_a   1.000
_cell.length_b   1.000
_cell.length_c   1.000
_cell.angle_alpha   90.00
_cell.angle_beta   90.00
_cell.angle_gamma   90.00
#
_symmetry.space_group_name_H-M   'P 1'
#
loop_
_entity.id
_entity.type
_entity.pdbx_description
1 polymer ?
#
loop_
_entity_poly.entity_id
_entity_poly.type
_entity_poly.pdbx_seq_one_letter_code
_entity_poly.pdbx_strand_id
1 'polypeptide(L)'
;MDKTVPAGAAISLALIQKIIGRKMTKAQTANANSVVVALQRYGPRFGLDQPHRLAQFLAQVLHESGAFVFDREKWGPTAQQKKYDTGSLAKKLGNTRAGDGFLFRGRTGMQITGRANTRDFRDWCRKLMSGLVLAAPGSAALPVPDFEKTPDAMLTDPWEGLGPIWYWDSRGISRYADQGDIEMVTKAINGGLTGYQDRLDWYARAALVLLGFGPSNVTAFQKQAGEKADGIAGPRTRAALHRALLARSAVLAPDAQAAPVVEEKQVEKPVVPVAVEAKVKEKTDRFGWLTGIFGGGTGLGLGWLAGFDWQAIVAIGGVAIAAVALFLIFRHEVVAAVKEVREELG
;
A
#
# COMPACT_ATOMS: atom_id res chain seq x y z
N MET A 1 -26.97 -10.63 -27.03
CA MET A 1 -25.58 -10.54 -27.52
C MET A 1 -24.69 -10.50 -26.29
N ASP A 2 -24.19 -11.68 -25.94
CA ASP A 2 -23.31 -11.91 -24.81
C ASP A 2 -21.93 -11.31 -25.14
N LYS A 3 -21.58 -10.20 -24.48
CA LYS A 3 -20.24 -9.62 -24.55
C LYS A 3 -19.47 -10.16 -23.36
N THR A 4 -18.95 -11.38 -23.51
CA THR A 4 -17.91 -11.91 -22.62
C THR A 4 -16.79 -10.87 -22.54
N VAL A 5 -16.68 -10.20 -21.39
CA VAL A 5 -15.58 -9.29 -21.08
C VAL A 5 -14.30 -10.13 -21.15
N PRO A 6 -13.30 -9.77 -21.99
CA PRO A 6 -12.09 -10.58 -22.10
C PRO A 6 -11.45 -10.76 -20.72
N ALA A 7 -10.99 -11.98 -20.44
CA ALA A 7 -10.18 -12.28 -19.27
C ALA A 7 -9.08 -11.22 -19.13
N GLY A 8 -8.83 -10.78 -17.89
CA GLY A 8 -7.92 -9.67 -17.58
C GLY A 8 -6.59 -9.79 -18.32
N ALA A 9 -6.09 -8.68 -18.84
CA ALA A 9 -4.86 -8.68 -19.64
C ALA A 9 -3.69 -9.18 -18.78
N ALA A 10 -3.15 -10.35 -19.13
CA ALA A 10 -1.98 -10.90 -18.46
C ALA A 10 -0.81 -9.91 -18.52
N ILE A 11 -0.05 -9.81 -17.42
CA ILE A 11 1.14 -8.97 -17.35
C ILE A 11 2.12 -9.33 -18.47
N SER A 12 2.54 -8.32 -19.24
CA SER A 12 3.40 -8.47 -20.40
C SER A 12 4.12 -7.16 -20.71
N LEU A 13 5.19 -7.23 -21.52
CA LEU A 13 5.86 -6.03 -22.02
C LEU A 13 4.92 -5.12 -22.83
N ALA A 14 3.99 -5.72 -23.60
CA ALA A 14 3.00 -4.97 -24.36
C ALA A 14 2.04 -4.20 -23.44
N LEU A 15 1.60 -4.81 -22.34
CA LEU A 15 0.78 -4.16 -21.31
C LEU A 15 1.54 -2.98 -20.69
N ILE A 16 2.78 -3.19 -20.24
CA ILE A 16 3.61 -2.14 -19.63
C ILE A 16 3.82 -0.99 -20.63
N GLN A 17 4.16 -1.29 -21.88
CA GLN A 17 4.33 -0.26 -22.91
C GLN A 17 3.04 0.52 -23.14
N LYS A 18 1.88 -0.16 -23.14
CA LYS A 18 0.57 0.50 -23.27
C LYS A 18 0.30 1.44 -22.08
N ILE A 19 0.65 1.05 -20.85
CA ILE A 19 0.54 1.93 -19.68
C ILE A 19 1.44 3.15 -19.84
N ILE A 20 2.70 2.95 -20.24
CA ILE A 20 3.70 4.00 -20.48
C ILE A 20 3.30 4.94 -21.63
N GLY A 21 2.48 4.48 -22.57
CA GLY A 21 1.89 5.31 -23.63
C GLY A 21 2.88 5.79 -24.69
N ARG A 22 4.11 5.28 -24.69
CA ARG A 22 5.15 5.53 -25.69
C ARG A 22 6.02 4.29 -25.86
N LYS A 23 6.73 4.23 -26.98
CA LYS A 23 7.70 3.16 -27.25
C LYS A 23 8.81 3.17 -26.18
N MET A 24 9.09 2.00 -25.61
CA MET A 24 10.21 1.82 -24.67
C MET A 24 11.53 1.70 -25.44
N THR A 25 12.62 2.21 -24.86
CA THR A 25 13.96 1.91 -25.38
C THR A 25 14.34 0.45 -25.12
N LYS A 26 15.44 -0.02 -25.72
CA LYS A 26 15.97 -1.37 -25.46
C LYS A 26 16.28 -1.59 -23.98
N ALA A 27 16.89 -0.59 -23.32
CA ALA A 27 17.20 -0.65 -21.89
C ALA A 27 15.92 -0.68 -21.03
N GLN A 28 14.96 0.21 -21.30
CA GLN A 28 13.67 0.18 -20.59
C GLN A 28 12.93 -1.15 -20.77
N THR A 29 13.01 -1.73 -21.97
CA THR A 29 12.39 -3.03 -22.27
C THR A 29 13.04 -4.15 -21.46
N ALA A 30 14.38 -4.15 -21.34
CA ALA A 30 15.09 -5.13 -20.51
C ALA A 30 14.70 -5.02 -19.04
N ASN A 31 14.76 -3.82 -18.45
CA ASN A 31 14.40 -3.58 -17.05
C ASN A 31 12.92 -3.93 -16.77
N ALA A 32 12.01 -3.59 -17.69
CA ALA A 32 10.60 -3.97 -17.59
C ALA A 32 10.40 -5.48 -17.69
N ASN A 33 11.20 -6.16 -18.53
CA ASN A 33 11.11 -7.61 -18.71
C ASN A 33 11.43 -8.35 -17.41
N SER A 34 12.42 -7.87 -16.65
CA SER A 34 12.78 -8.45 -15.36
C SER A 34 11.57 -8.52 -14.41
N VAL A 35 10.80 -7.42 -14.33
CA VAL A 35 9.56 -7.36 -13.53
C VAL A 35 8.46 -8.24 -14.10
N VAL A 36 8.30 -8.28 -15.44
CA VAL A 36 7.31 -9.16 -16.08
C VAL A 36 7.59 -10.63 -15.76
N VAL A 37 8.83 -11.09 -15.95
CA VAL A 37 9.24 -12.48 -15.68
C VAL A 37 8.99 -12.83 -14.21
N ALA A 38 9.35 -11.94 -13.29
CA ALA A 38 9.13 -12.17 -11.87
C ALA A 38 7.65 -12.20 -11.50
N LEU A 39 6.82 -11.28 -12.03
CA LEU A 39 5.38 -11.27 -11.77
C LEU A 39 4.68 -12.50 -12.36
N GLN A 40 5.04 -12.93 -13.57
CA GLN A 40 4.46 -14.13 -14.19
C GLN A 40 4.78 -15.38 -13.38
N ARG A 41 6.02 -15.51 -12.88
CA ARG A 41 6.47 -16.71 -12.17
C ARG A 41 6.08 -16.73 -10.70
N TYR A 42 6.14 -15.59 -10.02
CA TYR A 42 6.01 -15.51 -8.56
C TYR A 42 4.83 -14.66 -8.09
N GLY A 43 4.29 -13.78 -8.94
CA GLY A 43 3.22 -12.85 -8.60
C GLY A 43 1.98 -13.49 -7.95
N PRO A 44 1.46 -14.63 -8.45
CA PRO A 44 0.31 -15.30 -7.83
C PRO A 44 0.51 -15.66 -6.36
N ARG A 45 1.73 -16.04 -5.95
CA ARG A 45 2.05 -16.36 -4.55
C ARG A 45 1.84 -15.16 -3.62
N PHE A 46 1.96 -13.94 -4.15
CA PHE A 46 1.81 -12.69 -3.40
C PHE A 46 0.47 -11.99 -3.73
N GLY A 47 -0.39 -12.64 -4.51
CA GLY A 47 -1.64 -12.07 -5.01
C GLY A 47 -1.45 -10.86 -5.94
N LEU A 48 -0.29 -10.73 -6.57
CA LEU A 48 0.00 -9.67 -7.55
C LEU A 48 -0.51 -10.01 -8.97
N ASP A 49 -1.16 -11.16 -9.13
CA ASP A 49 -2.00 -11.52 -10.27
C ASP A 49 -3.40 -10.88 -10.20
N GLN A 50 -3.82 -10.43 -9.02
CA GLN A 50 -5.10 -9.74 -8.84
C GLN A 50 -5.06 -8.33 -9.43
N PRO A 51 -5.96 -7.96 -10.37
CA PRO A 51 -5.90 -6.68 -11.08
C PRO A 51 -5.83 -5.42 -10.19
N HIS A 52 -6.55 -5.40 -9.06
CA HIS A 52 -6.55 -4.25 -8.15
C HIS A 52 -5.21 -4.05 -7.45
N ARG A 53 -4.55 -5.13 -7.02
CA ARG A 53 -3.20 -5.10 -6.46
C ARG A 53 -2.17 -4.78 -7.53
N LEU A 54 -2.27 -5.41 -8.71
CA LEU A 54 -1.34 -5.21 -9.82
C LEU A 54 -1.31 -3.76 -10.29
N ALA A 55 -2.47 -3.08 -10.38
CA ALA A 55 -2.54 -1.67 -10.76
C ALA A 55 -1.76 -0.77 -9.80
N GLN A 56 -1.93 -0.98 -8.49
CA GLN A 56 -1.22 -0.25 -7.44
C GLN A 56 0.28 -0.57 -7.46
N PHE A 57 0.64 -1.85 -7.58
CA PHE A 57 2.04 -2.29 -7.68
C PHE A 57 2.75 -1.64 -8.87
N LEU A 58 2.18 -1.73 -10.07
CA LEU A 58 2.77 -1.15 -11.28
C LEU A 58 2.90 0.36 -11.17
N ALA A 59 1.94 1.06 -10.54
CA ALA A 59 2.04 2.49 -10.35
C ALA A 59 3.28 2.90 -9.57
N GLN A 60 3.60 2.15 -8.52
CA GLN A 60 4.76 2.40 -7.68
C GLN A 60 6.06 2.06 -8.42
N VAL A 61 6.13 0.89 -9.07
CA VAL A 61 7.31 0.48 -9.84
C VAL A 61 7.60 1.46 -10.99
N LEU A 62 6.57 1.93 -11.69
CA LEU A 62 6.71 2.93 -12.75
C LEU A 62 7.23 4.25 -12.20
N HIS A 63 6.78 4.70 -11.03
CA HIS A 63 7.30 5.90 -10.40
C HIS A 63 8.77 5.74 -9.99
N GLU A 64 9.09 4.71 -9.19
CA GLU A 64 10.42 4.52 -8.59
C GLU A 64 11.53 4.29 -9.63
N SER A 65 11.20 3.60 -10.73
CA SER A 65 12.14 3.31 -11.81
C SER A 65 12.19 4.39 -12.90
N GLY A 66 11.38 5.44 -12.80
CA GLY A 66 11.22 6.44 -13.86
C GLY A 66 10.70 5.82 -15.16
N ALA A 67 9.67 4.98 -15.07
CA ALA A 67 9.14 4.14 -16.14
C ALA A 67 10.21 3.22 -16.75
N PHE A 68 10.90 2.47 -15.88
CA PHE A 68 11.96 1.51 -16.20
C PHE A 68 13.22 2.12 -16.84
N VAL A 69 13.41 3.44 -16.74
CA VAL A 69 14.63 4.10 -17.21
C VAL A 69 15.82 3.73 -16.31
N PHE A 70 15.59 3.47 -15.02
CA PHE A 70 16.64 3.16 -14.05
C PHE A 70 16.39 1.81 -13.35
N ASP A 71 17.41 0.96 -13.35
CA ASP A 71 17.53 -0.28 -12.56
C ASP A 71 18.52 -0.13 -11.40
N ARG A 72 19.25 0.98 -11.38
CA ARG A 72 20.28 1.29 -10.39
C ARG A 72 20.38 2.79 -10.18
N GLU A 73 20.88 3.17 -9.02
CA GLU A 73 21.18 4.55 -8.72
C GLU A 73 22.30 5.07 -9.64
N LYS A 74 22.10 6.25 -10.23
CA LYS A 74 23.17 6.98 -10.91
C LYS A 74 24.18 7.42 -9.87
N TRP A 75 25.38 6.84 -9.93
CA TRP A 75 26.43 7.18 -9.01
C TRP A 75 27.35 8.26 -9.59
N GLY A 76 27.49 9.36 -8.85
CA GLY A 76 28.40 10.45 -9.14
C GLY A 76 28.45 11.29 -7.87
N PRO A 77 29.52 11.21 -7.06
CA PRO A 77 29.46 11.42 -5.62
C PRO A 77 28.79 12.74 -5.25
N THR A 78 27.52 12.66 -4.87
CA THR A 78 26.76 13.82 -4.38
C THR A 78 27.00 14.03 -2.89
N ALA A 79 26.65 15.22 -2.38
CA ALA A 79 26.69 15.48 -0.94
C ALA A 79 25.83 14.49 -0.13
N GLN A 80 24.77 13.94 -0.75
CA GLN A 80 23.93 12.93 -0.13
C GLN A 80 24.57 11.54 -0.18
N GLN A 81 25.13 11.13 -1.32
CA GLN A 81 25.79 9.83 -1.49
C GLN A 81 27.01 9.67 -0.57
N LYS A 82 27.73 10.76 -0.28
CA LYS A 82 28.83 10.75 0.71
C LYS A 82 28.37 10.32 2.11
N LYS A 83 27.10 10.52 2.47
CA LYS A 83 26.53 10.09 3.76
C LYS A 83 26.21 8.59 3.80
N TYR A 84 26.36 7.87 2.69
CA TYR A 84 26.15 6.42 2.68
C TYR A 84 27.33 5.67 3.30
N ASP A 85 28.53 6.27 3.32
CA ASP A 85 29.74 5.66 3.89
C ASP A 85 29.95 6.01 5.37
N THR A 86 29.38 7.12 5.85
CA THR A 86 29.62 7.62 7.21
C THR A 86 28.38 8.23 7.88
N GLY A 87 28.40 8.33 9.21
CA GLY A 87 27.36 9.00 9.98
C GLY A 87 26.10 8.16 10.23
N SER A 88 25.00 8.84 10.55
CA SER A 88 23.75 8.19 10.96
C SER A 88 23.04 7.45 9.81
N LEU A 89 23.17 7.95 8.58
CA LEU A 89 22.57 7.31 7.41
C LEU A 89 23.27 6.00 7.06
N ALA A 90 24.61 5.98 7.02
CA ALA A 90 25.38 4.76 6.84
C ALA A 90 24.99 3.68 7.85
N LYS A 91 24.86 4.05 9.13
CA LYS A 91 24.39 3.13 10.19
C LYS A 91 23.00 2.58 9.93
N LYS A 92 22.04 3.41 9.51
CA LYS A 92 20.68 2.97 9.14
C LYS A 92 20.68 2.03 7.92
N LEU A 93 21.59 2.25 6.97
CA LEU A 93 21.77 1.40 5.79
C LEU A 93 22.55 0.10 6.10
N GLY A 94 23.08 -0.04 7.32
CA GLY A 94 23.95 -1.15 7.71
C GLY A 94 25.35 -1.08 7.09
N ASN A 95 25.73 0.05 6.51
CA ASN A 95 27.05 0.25 5.93
C ASN A 95 28.08 0.46 7.05
N THR A 96 29.18 -0.29 6.99
CA THR A 96 30.20 -0.35 8.07
C THR A 96 31.60 0.00 7.61
N ARG A 97 31.85 0.04 6.29
CA ARG A 97 33.17 0.29 5.71
C ARG A 97 33.10 1.43 4.70
N ALA A 98 34.20 2.18 4.57
CA ALA A 98 34.31 3.15 3.47
C ALA A 98 34.20 2.42 2.13
N GLY A 99 33.38 2.94 1.21
CA GLY A 99 33.08 2.30 -0.07
C GLY A 99 31.81 1.44 -0.04
N ASP A 100 31.25 1.13 1.13
CA ASP A 100 29.95 0.44 1.24
C ASP A 100 28.84 1.26 0.58
N GLY A 101 28.91 2.59 0.61
CA GLY A 101 27.94 3.46 -0.03
C GLY A 101 27.83 3.21 -1.53
N PHE A 102 28.96 3.16 -2.23
CA PHE A 102 28.98 2.82 -3.66
C PHE A 102 28.66 1.34 -3.89
N LEU A 103 29.21 0.45 -3.07
CA LEU A 103 29.02 -0.99 -3.22
C LEU A 103 27.55 -1.38 -3.07
N PHE A 104 26.83 -0.80 -2.10
CA PHE A 104 25.41 -1.03 -1.82
C PHE A 104 24.51 0.13 -2.25
N ARG A 105 24.92 0.88 -3.28
CA ARG A 105 24.04 1.87 -3.96
C ARG A 105 22.75 1.21 -4.46
N GLY A 106 21.72 2.02 -4.68
CA GLY A 106 20.39 1.53 -5.07
C GLY A 106 20.40 0.61 -6.30
N ARG A 107 19.68 -0.51 -6.22
CA ARG A 107 19.49 -1.50 -7.30
C ARG A 107 18.04 -1.94 -7.42
N THR A 108 17.70 -2.55 -8.55
CA THR A 108 16.35 -2.94 -8.98
C THR A 108 15.43 -1.73 -9.18
N GLY A 109 14.22 -1.96 -9.71
CA GLY A 109 13.21 -0.92 -9.92
C GLY A 109 12.69 -0.23 -8.65
N MET A 110 13.03 -0.71 -7.44
CA MET A 110 12.64 -0.11 -6.14
C MET A 110 13.83 0.41 -5.32
N GLN A 111 15.01 0.58 -5.92
CA GLN A 111 16.20 1.14 -5.27
C GLN A 111 16.57 0.51 -3.92
N ILE A 112 16.78 -0.81 -3.89
CA ILE A 112 17.32 -1.52 -2.73
C ILE A 112 18.70 -0.94 -2.40
N THR A 113 18.80 -0.19 -1.29
CA THR A 113 19.98 0.61 -0.94
C THR A 113 20.48 0.22 0.44
N GLY A 114 21.80 0.06 0.60
CA GLY A 114 22.45 -0.30 1.86
C GLY A 114 22.67 -1.79 2.05
N ARG A 115 23.73 -2.12 2.80
CA ARG A 115 24.14 -3.49 3.12
C ARG A 115 23.04 -4.27 3.82
N ALA A 116 22.36 -3.67 4.81
CA ALA A 116 21.29 -4.33 5.56
C ALA A 116 20.14 -4.75 4.64
N ASN A 117 19.64 -3.83 3.81
CA ASN A 117 18.56 -4.14 2.86
C ASN A 117 18.98 -5.17 1.81
N THR A 118 20.24 -5.13 1.36
CA THR A 118 20.80 -6.12 0.41
C THR A 118 20.81 -7.52 1.04
N ARG A 119 21.19 -7.61 2.31
CA ARG A 119 21.16 -8.85 3.10
C ARG A 119 19.75 -9.38 3.27
N ASP A 120 18.82 -8.54 3.69
CA ASP A 120 17.45 -8.93 3.96
C ASP A 120 16.73 -9.38 2.68
N PHE A 121 16.99 -8.73 1.54
CA PHE A 121 16.49 -9.16 0.24
C PHE A 121 17.04 -10.53 -0.17
N ARG A 122 18.35 -10.78 0.02
CA ARG A 122 18.97 -12.09 -0.25
C ARG A 122 18.31 -13.19 0.57
N ASP A 123 18.13 -12.96 1.87
CA ASP A 123 17.61 -13.96 2.78
C ASP A 123 16.11 -14.22 2.52
N TRP A 124 15.35 -13.19 2.13
CA TRP A 124 13.99 -13.35 1.63
C TRP A 124 13.94 -14.18 0.34
N CYS A 125 14.83 -13.93 -0.63
CA CYS A 125 14.93 -14.73 -1.85
C CYS A 125 15.24 -16.20 -1.53
N ARG A 126 16.15 -16.48 -0.59
CA ARG A 126 16.49 -17.85 -0.16
C ARG A 126 15.28 -18.55 0.44
N LYS A 127 14.53 -17.87 1.31
CA LYS A 127 13.30 -18.39 1.89
C LYS A 127 12.27 -18.70 0.81
N LEU A 128 12.05 -17.77 -0.12
CA LEU A 128 11.14 -17.98 -1.26
C LEU A 128 11.51 -19.22 -2.08
N MET A 129 12.78 -19.35 -2.48
CA MET A 129 13.24 -20.48 -3.29
C MET A 129 13.13 -21.81 -2.54
N SER A 130 13.44 -21.84 -1.24
CA SER A 130 13.27 -23.04 -0.42
C SER A 130 11.81 -23.48 -0.33
N GLY A 131 10.86 -22.53 -0.20
CA GLY A 131 9.44 -22.83 -0.13
C GLY A 131 8.84 -23.32 -1.45
N LEU A 132 9.43 -22.98 -2.60
CA LEU A 132 8.98 -23.45 -3.91
C LEU A 132 9.34 -24.91 -4.18
N VAL A 133 10.51 -25.36 -3.71
CA VAL A 133 10.91 -26.78 -3.79
C VAL A 133 9.92 -27.66 -3.02
N LEU A 134 9.40 -27.15 -1.90
CA LEU A 134 8.40 -27.87 -1.10
C LEU A 134 7.01 -27.90 -1.76
N ALA A 135 6.67 -26.91 -2.58
CA ALA A 135 5.34 -26.75 -3.16
C ALA A 135 5.16 -27.46 -4.52
N ALA A 136 6.23 -27.74 -5.27
CA ALA A 136 6.16 -28.35 -6.60
C ALA A 136 7.29 -29.38 -6.83
N PRO A 137 6.99 -30.68 -6.85
CA PRO A 137 7.96 -31.72 -7.20
C PRO A 137 8.56 -31.45 -8.60
N GLY A 138 9.90 -31.43 -8.69
CA GLY A 138 10.62 -31.18 -9.96
C GLY A 138 10.97 -29.70 -10.23
N SER A 139 10.53 -28.76 -9.40
CA SER A 139 11.02 -27.37 -9.46
C SER A 139 12.41 -27.28 -8.83
N ALA A 140 13.45 -27.08 -9.65
CA ALA A 140 14.79 -26.81 -9.12
C ALA A 140 14.80 -25.42 -8.46
N ALA A 141 15.11 -25.37 -7.15
CA ALA A 141 15.45 -24.10 -6.51
C ALA A 141 16.61 -23.45 -7.26
N LEU A 142 16.44 -22.21 -7.69
CA LEU A 142 17.54 -21.44 -8.23
C LEU A 142 18.49 -21.07 -7.07
N PRO A 143 19.80 -21.33 -7.20
CA PRO A 143 20.75 -20.92 -6.18
C PRO A 143 20.77 -19.39 -6.10
N VAL A 144 20.40 -18.85 -4.94
CA VAL A 144 20.37 -17.40 -4.72
C VAL A 144 21.81 -16.89 -4.54
N PRO A 145 22.30 -15.97 -5.39
CA PRO A 145 23.64 -15.41 -5.24
C PRO A 145 23.82 -14.72 -3.88
N ASP A 146 25.07 -14.66 -3.41
CA ASP A 146 25.38 -13.87 -2.22
C ASP A 146 25.44 -12.37 -2.58
N PHE A 147 24.30 -11.70 -2.51
CA PHE A 147 24.20 -10.28 -2.85
C PHE A 147 25.07 -9.37 -1.98
N GLU A 148 25.54 -9.81 -0.80
CA GLU A 148 26.50 -9.00 -0.04
C GLU A 148 27.91 -9.03 -0.63
N LYS A 149 28.28 -10.14 -1.28
CA LYS A 149 29.57 -10.29 -1.98
C LYS A 149 29.51 -9.75 -3.40
N THR A 150 28.38 -9.95 -4.07
CA THR A 150 28.18 -9.52 -5.46
C THR A 150 26.82 -8.81 -5.60
N PRO A 151 26.69 -7.55 -5.12
CA PRO A 151 25.40 -6.86 -5.11
C PRO A 151 24.80 -6.64 -6.50
N ASP A 152 25.63 -6.50 -7.54
CA ASP A 152 25.16 -6.35 -8.93
C ASP A 152 24.45 -7.63 -9.45
N ALA A 153 24.58 -8.78 -8.79
CA ALA A 153 23.77 -9.95 -9.10
C ALA A 153 22.27 -9.75 -8.83
N MET A 154 21.88 -8.69 -8.09
CA MET A 154 20.48 -8.28 -7.98
C MET A 154 19.92 -7.69 -9.29
N LEU A 155 20.77 -7.40 -10.28
CA LEU A 155 20.38 -6.85 -11.59
C LEU A 155 20.30 -7.93 -12.67
N THR A 156 20.21 -9.20 -12.26
CA THR A 156 19.97 -10.33 -13.16
C THR A 156 18.66 -11.01 -12.83
N ASP A 157 18.08 -11.68 -13.81
CA ASP A 157 16.82 -12.38 -13.62
C ASP A 157 16.99 -13.69 -12.84
N PRO A 158 16.02 -14.03 -11.96
CA PRO A 158 14.79 -13.29 -11.66
C PRO A 158 14.93 -12.23 -10.56
N TRP A 159 16.13 -12.02 -10.02
CA TRP A 159 16.38 -11.22 -8.81
C TRP A 159 15.99 -9.75 -8.98
N GLU A 160 16.25 -9.17 -10.15
CA GLU A 160 15.90 -7.78 -10.43
C GLU A 160 14.39 -7.54 -10.32
N GLY A 161 13.59 -8.41 -10.92
CA GLY A 161 12.13 -8.34 -10.84
C GLY A 161 11.55 -8.75 -9.48
N LEU A 162 12.28 -9.57 -8.71
CA LEU A 162 11.91 -9.93 -7.34
C LEU A 162 12.12 -8.78 -6.35
N GLY A 163 13.01 -7.84 -6.61
CA GLY A 163 13.25 -6.69 -5.73
C GLY A 163 11.97 -5.89 -5.41
N PRO A 164 11.19 -5.49 -6.42
CA PRO A 164 9.90 -4.86 -6.19
C PRO A 164 8.87 -5.72 -5.43
N ILE A 165 8.83 -7.02 -5.71
CA ILE A 165 7.92 -7.96 -5.03
C ILE A 165 8.32 -8.11 -3.55
N TRP A 166 9.61 -8.18 -3.25
CA TRP A 166 10.12 -8.19 -1.87
C TRP A 166 9.70 -6.95 -1.10
N TYR A 167 9.84 -5.76 -1.69
CA TYR A 167 9.39 -4.51 -1.06
C TYR A 167 7.90 -4.55 -0.72
N TRP A 168 7.10 -5.07 -1.64
CA TRP A 168 5.66 -5.22 -1.47
C TRP A 168 5.28 -6.19 -0.35
N ASP A 169 5.86 -7.39 -0.38
CA ASP A 169 5.59 -8.47 0.57
C ASP A 169 6.08 -8.15 1.98
N SER A 170 7.36 -7.77 2.12
CA SER A 170 8.00 -7.51 3.41
C SER A 170 7.35 -6.39 4.23
N ARG A 171 6.58 -5.50 3.57
CA ARG A 171 5.86 -4.38 4.19
C ARG A 171 4.35 -4.63 4.28
N GLY A 172 3.88 -5.79 3.80
CA GLY A 172 2.47 -6.19 3.81
C GLY A 172 1.56 -5.26 3.01
N ILE A 173 2.05 -4.69 1.91
CA ILE A 173 1.39 -3.58 1.20
C ILE A 173 0.03 -3.97 0.63
N SER A 174 -0.17 -5.27 0.32
CA SER A 174 -1.45 -5.79 -0.20
C SER A 174 -2.66 -5.31 0.60
N ARG A 175 -2.57 -5.20 1.93
CA ARG A 175 -3.69 -4.75 2.78
C ARG A 175 -4.21 -3.35 2.42
N TYR A 176 -3.33 -2.44 2.01
CA TYR A 176 -3.71 -1.08 1.59
C TYR A 176 -4.21 -1.09 0.14
N ALA A 177 -3.58 -1.90 -0.71
CA ALA A 177 -4.03 -2.05 -2.10
C ALA A 177 -5.43 -2.67 -2.20
N ASP A 178 -5.79 -3.60 -1.32
CA ASP A 178 -7.13 -4.19 -1.22
C ASP A 178 -8.21 -3.14 -0.94
N GLN A 179 -7.85 -2.14 -0.15
CA GLN A 179 -8.72 -1.02 0.22
C GLN A 179 -8.72 0.12 -0.83
N GLY A 180 -7.85 0.03 -1.85
CA GLY A 180 -7.65 1.11 -2.82
C GLY A 180 -6.89 2.32 -2.25
N ASP A 181 -6.24 2.15 -1.09
CA ASP A 181 -5.55 3.21 -0.35
C ASP A 181 -4.12 3.43 -0.87
N ILE A 182 -4.03 4.09 -2.03
CA ILE A 182 -2.75 4.44 -2.65
C ILE A 182 -1.91 5.41 -1.81
N GLU A 183 -2.53 6.17 -0.90
CA GLU A 183 -1.80 7.04 0.02
C GLU A 183 -0.95 6.20 0.98
N MET A 184 -1.56 5.20 1.59
CA MET A 184 -0.85 4.28 2.50
C MET A 184 0.12 3.36 1.77
N VAL A 185 -0.20 2.94 0.53
CA VAL A 185 0.78 2.26 -0.34
C VAL A 185 2.02 3.14 -0.55
N THR A 186 1.82 4.42 -0.87
CA THR A 186 2.92 5.37 -1.12
C THR A 186 3.76 5.61 0.14
N LYS A 187 3.11 5.81 1.30
CA LYS A 187 3.81 5.97 2.58
C LYS A 187 4.59 4.72 2.97
N ALA A 188 4.06 3.51 2.72
CA ALA A 188 4.76 2.27 3.01
C ALA A 188 6.05 2.10 2.18
N ILE A 189 6.05 2.60 0.95
CA ILE A 189 7.19 2.49 0.02
C ILE A 189 8.23 3.57 0.29
N ASN A 190 7.79 4.83 0.34
CA ASN A 190 8.68 5.99 0.33
C ASN A 190 8.85 6.64 1.73
N GLY A 191 8.10 6.19 2.73
CA GLY A 191 8.10 6.80 4.07
C GLY A 191 7.40 8.16 4.15
N GLY A 192 6.72 8.58 3.07
CA GLY A 192 6.04 9.86 2.94
C GLY A 192 5.37 10.01 1.56
N LEU A 193 4.87 11.20 1.23
CA LEU A 193 4.08 11.46 0.01
C LEU A 193 4.85 12.13 -1.13
N THR A 194 6.18 12.06 -1.12
CA THR A 194 6.99 12.54 -2.25
C THR A 194 6.60 11.82 -3.54
N GLY A 195 6.31 12.59 -4.59
CA GLY A 195 5.89 12.05 -5.89
C GLY A 195 4.46 11.52 -5.94
N TYR A 196 3.62 11.79 -4.92
CA TYR A 196 2.30 11.18 -4.82
C TYR A 196 1.38 11.43 -6.03
N GLN A 197 1.38 12.64 -6.59
CA GLN A 197 0.57 12.94 -7.78
C GLN A 197 0.98 12.09 -8.99
N ASP A 198 2.28 11.90 -9.24
CA ASP A 198 2.75 11.04 -10.34
C ASP A 198 2.34 9.58 -10.12
N ARG A 199 2.38 9.09 -8.86
CA ARG A 199 1.88 7.75 -8.51
C ARG A 199 0.37 7.60 -8.76
N LEU A 200 -0.42 8.64 -8.45
CA LEU A 200 -1.85 8.66 -8.76
C LEU A 200 -2.10 8.60 -10.28
N ASP A 201 -1.31 9.32 -11.06
CA ASP A 201 -1.41 9.33 -12.52
C ASP A 201 -1.02 7.96 -13.10
N TRP A 202 0.05 7.34 -12.61
CA TRP A 202 0.42 5.98 -13.01
C TRP A 202 -0.65 4.95 -12.61
N TYR A 203 -1.24 5.07 -11.43
CA TYR A 203 -2.32 4.20 -11.01
C TYR A 203 -3.53 4.32 -11.93
N ALA A 204 -3.97 5.54 -12.25
CA ALA A 204 -5.09 5.76 -13.16
C ALA A 204 -4.82 5.12 -14.54
N ARG A 205 -3.62 5.31 -15.08
CA ARG A 205 -3.19 4.72 -16.37
C ARG A 205 -3.16 3.19 -16.32
N ALA A 206 -2.57 2.62 -15.26
CA ALA A 206 -2.48 1.17 -15.07
C ALA A 206 -3.87 0.55 -14.94
N ALA A 207 -4.73 1.13 -14.10
CA ALA A 207 -6.10 0.69 -13.91
C ALA A 207 -6.91 0.74 -15.20
N LEU A 208 -6.85 1.84 -15.96
CA LEU A 208 -7.52 1.97 -17.25
C LEU A 208 -7.09 0.88 -18.23
N VAL A 209 -5.78 0.65 -18.37
CA VAL A 209 -5.25 -0.35 -19.29
C VAL A 209 -5.65 -1.77 -18.88
N LEU A 210 -5.57 -2.09 -17.58
CA LEU A 210 -6.00 -3.37 -17.03
C LEU A 210 -7.51 -3.59 -17.19
N LEU A 211 -8.30 -2.52 -17.23
CA LEU A 211 -9.73 -2.53 -17.53
C LEU A 211 -10.04 -2.55 -19.04
N GLY A 212 -9.03 -2.53 -19.90
CA GLY A 212 -9.17 -2.61 -21.36
C GLY A 212 -9.27 -1.26 -22.07
N PHE A 213 -9.20 -0.14 -21.34
CA PHE A 213 -9.21 1.19 -21.92
C PHE A 213 -7.83 1.60 -22.47
N GLY A 214 -7.78 2.74 -23.16
CA GLY A 214 -6.53 3.45 -23.43
C GLY A 214 -5.99 4.10 -22.15
N PRO A 215 -4.65 4.28 -22.02
CA PRO A 215 -4.02 4.75 -20.78
C PRO A 215 -4.48 6.14 -20.32
N SER A 216 -4.98 6.98 -21.23
CA SER A 216 -5.49 8.33 -20.93
C SER A 216 -7.01 8.45 -21.08
N ASN A 217 -7.73 7.35 -21.35
CA ASN A 217 -9.14 7.40 -21.72
C ASN A 217 -10.09 7.46 -20.51
N VAL A 218 -9.85 8.41 -19.60
CA VAL A 218 -10.59 8.60 -18.35
C VAL A 218 -12.06 8.88 -18.62
N THR A 219 -12.37 9.74 -19.58
CA THR A 219 -13.75 10.13 -19.94
C THR A 219 -14.57 8.92 -20.40
N ALA A 220 -13.99 7.98 -21.17
CA ALA A 220 -14.70 6.78 -21.59
C ALA A 220 -14.99 5.85 -20.40
N PHE A 221 -14.02 5.70 -19.49
CA PHE A 221 -14.25 4.95 -18.26
C PHE A 221 -15.32 5.59 -17.38
N GLN A 222 -15.28 6.92 -17.17
CA GLN A 222 -16.28 7.64 -16.38
C GLN A 222 -17.69 7.44 -16.94
N LYS A 223 -17.87 7.56 -18.26
CA LYS A 223 -19.15 7.28 -18.93
C LYS A 223 -19.63 5.85 -18.67
N GLN A 224 -18.74 4.86 -18.79
CA GLN A 224 -19.08 3.46 -18.52
C GLN A 224 -19.40 3.22 -17.03
N ALA A 225 -18.73 3.92 -16.13
CA ALA A 225 -18.90 3.80 -14.68
C ALA A 225 -20.09 4.61 -14.13
N GLY A 226 -20.80 5.37 -14.98
CA GLY A 226 -21.87 6.28 -14.54
C GLY A 226 -21.39 7.49 -13.74
N GLU A 227 -20.10 7.83 -13.81
CA GLU A 227 -19.53 9.02 -13.17
C GLU A 227 -19.60 10.23 -14.11
N LYS A 228 -19.47 11.44 -13.55
CA LYS A 228 -19.33 12.67 -14.34
C LYS A 228 -18.10 12.56 -15.24
N ALA A 229 -18.31 12.69 -16.55
CA ALA A 229 -17.27 12.51 -17.56
C ALA A 229 -16.43 13.79 -17.78
N ASP A 230 -15.71 14.24 -16.74
CA ASP A 230 -14.86 15.44 -16.76
C ASP A 230 -13.40 15.18 -17.22
N GLY A 231 -13.04 13.92 -17.47
CA GLY A 231 -11.70 13.52 -17.88
C GLY A 231 -10.66 13.55 -16.74
N ILE A 232 -11.05 13.87 -15.51
CA ILE A 232 -10.17 13.96 -14.36
C ILE A 232 -10.26 12.67 -13.55
N ALA A 233 -9.12 12.00 -13.37
CA ALA A 233 -9.03 10.81 -12.52
C ALA A 233 -8.96 11.21 -11.03
N GLY A 234 -9.93 11.98 -10.55
CA GLY A 234 -10.03 12.42 -9.14
C GLY A 234 -10.37 11.27 -8.18
N PRO A 235 -10.52 11.55 -6.86
CA PRO A 235 -10.78 10.52 -5.85
C PRO A 235 -11.96 9.60 -6.18
N ARG A 236 -13.09 10.16 -6.64
CA ARG A 236 -14.26 9.38 -7.06
C ARG A 236 -13.97 8.46 -8.23
N THR A 237 -13.35 8.98 -9.30
CA THR A 237 -12.95 8.19 -10.47
C THR A 237 -11.97 7.08 -10.09
N ARG A 238 -10.99 7.35 -9.21
CA ARG A 238 -10.02 6.35 -8.74
C ARG A 238 -10.66 5.26 -7.88
N ALA A 239 -11.65 5.61 -7.05
CA ALA A 239 -12.45 4.65 -6.31
C ALA A 239 -13.30 3.77 -7.25
N ALA A 240 -13.89 4.36 -8.30
CA ALA A 240 -14.61 3.61 -9.32
C ALA A 240 -13.67 2.66 -10.11
N LEU A 241 -12.47 3.11 -10.47
CA LEU A 241 -11.43 2.27 -11.09
C LEU A 241 -11.09 1.08 -10.17
N HIS A 242 -10.89 1.33 -8.87
CA HIS A 242 -10.60 0.29 -7.89
C HIS A 242 -11.72 -0.76 -7.81
N ARG A 243 -12.97 -0.31 -7.67
CA ARG A 243 -14.15 -1.20 -7.65
C ARG A 243 -14.25 -2.05 -8.93
N ALA A 244 -14.00 -1.46 -10.09
CA ALA A 244 -14.02 -2.19 -11.35
C ALA A 244 -12.90 -3.25 -11.44
N LEU A 245 -11.72 -2.96 -10.89
CA LEU A 245 -10.62 -3.93 -10.81
C LEU A 245 -10.91 -5.05 -9.81
N LEU A 246 -11.50 -4.73 -8.65
CA LEU A 246 -11.97 -5.72 -7.68
C LEU A 246 -13.01 -6.66 -8.28
N ALA A 247 -13.97 -6.13 -9.03
CA ALA A 247 -14.97 -6.95 -9.72
C ALA A 247 -14.34 -7.96 -10.69
N ARG A 248 -13.23 -7.62 -11.35
CA ARG A 248 -12.46 -8.58 -12.18
C ARG A 248 -11.67 -9.59 -11.37
N SER A 249 -11.31 -9.24 -10.14
CA SER A 249 -10.55 -10.09 -9.21
C SER A 249 -11.45 -11.17 -8.62
N ALA A 250 -12.70 -10.83 -8.28
CA ALA A 250 -13.71 -11.77 -7.78
C ALA A 250 -14.18 -12.79 -8.83
N VAL A 251 -14.09 -12.48 -10.13
CA VAL A 251 -14.33 -13.48 -11.19
C VAL A 251 -13.22 -14.54 -11.25
N LEU A 252 -12.07 -14.29 -10.62
CA LEU A 252 -10.91 -15.19 -10.58
C LEU A 252 -10.71 -15.88 -9.22
N ALA A 253 -11.50 -15.56 -8.19
CA ALA A 253 -11.42 -16.16 -6.85
C ALA A 253 -12.82 -16.36 -6.25
N PRO A 254 -13.17 -17.54 -5.70
CA PRO A 254 -14.56 -17.82 -5.28
C PRO A 254 -15.14 -16.93 -4.17
N ASP A 255 -14.35 -16.23 -3.34
CA ASP A 255 -14.87 -15.67 -2.06
C ASP A 255 -14.37 -14.26 -1.69
N ALA A 256 -14.47 -13.28 -2.60
CA ALA A 256 -14.17 -11.87 -2.28
C ALA A 256 -15.45 -11.02 -2.21
N GLN A 257 -16.14 -11.04 -1.05
CA GLN A 257 -17.30 -10.19 -0.82
C GLN A 257 -16.87 -8.74 -0.49
N ALA A 258 -17.34 -7.78 -1.29
CA ALA A 258 -17.23 -6.36 -0.96
C ALA A 258 -18.20 -6.01 0.19
N ALA A 259 -17.75 -5.22 1.15
CA ALA A 259 -18.61 -4.69 2.21
C ALA A 259 -19.74 -3.81 1.61
N PRO A 260 -20.97 -3.87 2.15
CA PRO A 260 -22.09 -3.12 1.59
C PRO A 260 -21.89 -1.63 1.84
N VAL A 261 -22.01 -0.84 0.77
CA VAL A 261 -22.22 0.61 0.86
C VAL A 261 -23.62 0.81 1.41
N VAL A 262 -23.73 1.47 2.57
CA VAL A 262 -25.01 1.91 3.11
C VAL A 262 -25.56 2.98 2.16
N GLU A 263 -26.55 2.61 1.35
CA GLU A 263 -27.45 3.58 0.75
C GLU A 263 -28.33 4.17 1.86
N GLU A 264 -28.26 5.49 2.05
CA GLU A 264 -29.22 6.22 2.89
C GLU A 264 -30.60 6.14 2.25
N LYS A 265 -31.40 5.17 2.69
CA LYS A 265 -32.84 5.17 2.44
C LYS A 265 -33.48 6.15 3.43
N GLN A 266 -33.96 7.29 2.93
CA GLN A 266 -34.83 8.17 3.71
C GLN A 266 -36.11 7.42 4.06
N VAL A 267 -36.39 7.27 5.36
CA VAL A 267 -37.65 6.75 5.88
C VAL A 267 -38.25 7.82 6.78
N GLU A 268 -39.51 8.16 6.53
CA GLU A 268 -40.30 9.13 7.29
C GLU A 268 -40.46 8.69 8.76
N LYS A 269 -40.27 9.65 9.67
CA LYS A 269 -40.37 9.45 11.13
C LYS A 269 -41.82 9.21 11.57
N PRO A 270 -42.11 8.18 12.38
CA PRO A 270 -43.32 8.15 13.18
C PRO A 270 -43.12 8.96 14.47
N VAL A 271 -44.11 9.79 14.79
CA VAL A 271 -44.19 10.64 15.99
C VAL A 271 -44.50 9.75 17.21
N VAL A 272 -43.68 9.86 18.27
CA VAL A 272 -43.93 9.23 19.58
C VAL A 272 -44.12 10.34 20.63
N PRO A 273 -45.10 10.22 21.54
CA PRO A 273 -45.58 11.32 22.39
C PRO A 273 -44.65 11.75 23.54
N VAL A 274 -44.81 13.02 23.90
CA VAL A 274 -43.98 13.89 24.77
C VAL A 274 -43.70 13.38 26.20
N ALA A 275 -44.35 12.32 26.67
CA ALA A 275 -44.24 11.87 28.07
C ALA A 275 -43.02 10.96 28.36
N VAL A 276 -42.27 10.53 27.35
CA VAL A 276 -41.05 9.72 27.53
C VAL A 276 -39.76 10.56 27.47
N GLU A 277 -39.83 11.78 26.92
CA GLU A 277 -38.67 12.67 26.77
C GLU A 277 -38.21 13.33 28.09
N ALA A 278 -39.10 13.54 29.06
CA ALA A 278 -38.73 14.21 30.31
C ALA A 278 -37.84 13.35 31.23
N LYS A 279 -38.06 12.03 31.30
CA LYS A 279 -37.28 11.12 32.17
C LYS A 279 -35.97 10.64 31.55
N VAL A 280 -35.83 10.73 30.23
CA VAL A 280 -34.57 10.41 29.54
C VAL A 280 -33.60 11.61 29.60
N LYS A 281 -34.11 12.85 29.66
CA LYS A 281 -33.27 14.06 29.76
C LYS A 281 -32.58 14.21 31.11
N GLU A 282 -33.23 13.82 32.22
CA GLU A 282 -32.64 13.94 33.56
C GLU A 282 -31.50 12.95 33.83
N LYS A 283 -31.52 11.75 33.21
CA LYS A 283 -30.46 10.75 33.36
C LYS A 283 -29.31 10.90 32.35
N THR A 284 -29.51 11.68 31.28
CA THR A 284 -28.50 11.89 30.23
C THR A 284 -27.57 13.08 30.53
N ASP A 285 -27.99 14.01 31.41
CA ASP A 285 -27.17 15.18 31.79
C ASP A 285 -26.04 14.87 32.79
N ARG A 286 -26.05 13.70 33.44
CA ARG A 286 -24.98 13.28 34.37
C ARG A 286 -23.79 12.60 33.69
N PHE A 287 -23.91 12.25 32.41
CA PHE A 287 -22.87 11.51 31.66
C PHE A 287 -22.54 12.12 30.29
N GLY A 288 -23.00 13.35 30.00
CA GLY A 288 -22.80 14.03 28.72
C GLY A 288 -21.33 14.30 28.33
N TRP A 289 -20.37 14.19 29.26
CA TRP A 289 -18.95 14.33 28.93
C TRP A 289 -18.30 13.03 28.42
N LEU A 290 -18.93 11.86 28.65
CA LEU A 290 -18.37 10.55 28.30
C LEU A 290 -18.77 10.05 26.90
N THR A 291 -19.81 10.64 26.29
CA THR A 291 -20.23 10.31 24.92
C THR A 291 -19.51 11.12 23.83
N GLY A 292 -18.69 12.12 24.20
CA GLY A 292 -17.92 12.92 23.25
C GLY A 292 -16.61 12.29 22.76
N ILE A 293 -16.15 11.17 23.36
CA ILE A 293 -14.82 10.62 23.09
C ILE A 293 -14.85 9.31 22.27
N PHE A 294 -15.97 8.57 22.21
CA PHE A 294 -15.97 7.23 21.58
C PHE A 294 -17.10 6.92 20.59
N GLY A 295 -17.98 7.86 20.22
CA GLY A 295 -19.09 7.55 19.33
C GLY A 295 -19.50 8.69 18.41
N GLY A 296 -18.93 8.77 17.21
CA GLY A 296 -19.41 9.63 16.13
C GLY A 296 -18.29 10.15 15.24
N GLY A 297 -18.13 9.54 14.07
CA GLY A 297 -16.96 9.73 13.21
C GLY A 297 -16.81 11.11 12.59
N THR A 298 -15.60 11.66 12.68
CA THR A 298 -14.93 12.50 11.67
C THR A 298 -13.43 12.54 11.98
N GLY A 299 -12.61 11.96 11.11
CA GLY A 299 -11.20 12.30 10.82
C GLY A 299 -10.20 12.49 11.97
N LEU A 300 -9.14 11.67 11.97
CA LEU A 300 -7.85 12.00 12.58
C LEU A 300 -7.20 13.20 11.85
N GLY A 301 -7.74 14.39 12.06
CA GLY A 301 -7.17 15.67 11.66
C GLY A 301 -7.16 16.62 12.86
N LEU A 302 -6.08 17.38 13.02
CA LEU A 302 -5.87 18.35 14.10
C LEU A 302 -6.82 19.58 14.03
N GLY A 303 -7.99 19.45 13.39
CA GLY A 303 -8.98 20.51 13.24
C GLY A 303 -9.76 20.85 14.50
N TRP A 304 -9.70 20.02 15.54
CA TRP A 304 -10.40 20.26 16.81
C TRP A 304 -9.70 21.27 17.75
N LEU A 305 -8.50 21.73 17.39
CA LEU A 305 -7.72 22.72 18.15
C LEU A 305 -7.89 24.16 17.63
N ALA A 306 -8.64 24.35 16.55
CA ALA A 306 -8.90 25.67 15.99
C ALA A 306 -9.93 26.42 16.86
N GLY A 307 -9.46 27.06 17.92
CA GLY A 307 -10.28 27.91 18.81
C GLY A 307 -9.90 27.88 20.29
N PHE A 308 -8.98 27.00 20.72
CA PHE A 308 -8.53 26.92 22.11
C PHE A 308 -7.28 27.78 22.35
N ASP A 309 -7.25 28.49 23.48
CA ASP A 309 -6.04 29.12 23.99
C ASP A 309 -4.97 28.05 24.31
N TRP A 310 -3.69 28.38 24.05
CA TRP A 310 -2.54 27.52 24.27
C TRP A 310 -2.46 26.92 25.70
N GLN A 311 -2.91 27.65 26.73
CA GLN A 311 -2.98 27.13 28.09
C GLN A 311 -4.01 26.00 28.23
N ALA A 312 -5.16 26.10 27.54
CA ALA A 312 -6.15 25.03 27.49
C ALA A 312 -5.65 23.81 26.71
N ILE A 313 -4.90 24.02 25.62
CA ILE A 313 -4.29 22.93 24.84
C ILE A 313 -3.26 22.15 25.67
N VAL A 314 -2.43 22.86 26.45
CA VAL A 314 -1.45 22.24 27.36
C VAL A 314 -2.13 21.50 28.51
N ALA A 315 -3.21 22.05 29.08
CA ALA A 315 -3.96 21.40 30.14
C ALA A 315 -4.64 20.09 29.65
N ILE A 316 -5.25 20.12 28.47
CA ILE A 316 -5.88 18.94 27.85
C ILE A 316 -4.81 17.88 27.50
N GLY A 317 -3.66 18.30 26.98
CA GLY A 317 -2.52 17.40 26.74
C GLY A 317 -1.99 16.76 28.03
N GLY A 318 -1.89 17.54 29.12
CA GLY A 318 -1.47 17.04 30.43
C GLY A 318 -2.44 16.02 31.03
N VAL A 319 -3.75 16.25 30.94
CA VAL A 319 -4.78 15.32 31.41
C VAL A 319 -4.78 14.03 30.58
N ALA A 320 -4.61 14.11 29.25
CA ALA A 320 -4.53 12.93 28.39
C ALA A 320 -3.30 12.06 28.71
N ILE A 321 -2.15 12.68 28.96
CA ILE A 321 -0.93 11.96 29.35
C ILE A 321 -1.09 11.31 30.73
N ALA A 322 -1.70 12.02 31.70
CA ALA A 322 -1.98 11.47 33.02
C ALA A 322 -2.98 10.31 32.96
N ALA A 323 -4.01 10.40 32.11
CA ALA A 323 -4.98 9.33 31.90
C ALA A 323 -4.35 8.08 31.26
N VAL A 324 -3.45 8.26 30.28
CA VAL A 324 -2.68 7.15 29.69
C VAL A 324 -1.72 6.54 30.73
N ALA A 325 -1.06 7.35 31.56
CA ALA A 325 -0.19 6.85 32.62
C ALA A 325 -0.99 6.06 33.67
N LEU A 326 -2.14 6.57 34.12
CA LEU A 326 -3.05 5.86 35.03
C LEU A 326 -3.56 4.55 34.42
N PHE A 327 -3.98 4.56 33.15
CA PHE A 327 -4.38 3.35 32.44
C PHE A 327 -3.26 2.31 32.37
N LEU A 328 -2.02 2.73 32.11
CA LEU A 328 -0.87 1.82 32.09
C LEU A 328 -0.52 1.27 33.47
N ILE A 329 -0.74 2.02 34.54
CA ILE A 329 -0.54 1.60 35.93
C ILE A 329 -1.62 0.58 36.34
N PHE A 330 -2.88 0.86 36.04
CA PHE A 330 -4.02 0.03 36.46
C PHE A 330 -4.44 -1.05 35.44
N ARG A 331 -3.73 -1.19 34.32
CA ARG A 331 -4.05 -2.18 33.27
C ARG A 331 -4.17 -3.61 33.79
N HIS A 332 -3.39 -3.97 34.81
CA HIS A 332 -3.40 -5.32 35.36
C HIS A 332 -4.67 -5.60 36.18
N GLU A 333 -5.22 -4.59 36.86
CA GLU A 333 -6.48 -4.70 37.61
C GLU A 333 -7.68 -4.74 36.66
N VAL A 334 -7.65 -3.95 35.58
CA VAL A 334 -8.68 -3.99 34.52
C VAL A 334 -8.71 -5.36 33.83
N VAL A 335 -7.54 -5.94 33.54
CA VAL A 335 -7.45 -7.28 32.95
C VAL A 335 -7.94 -8.36 33.93
N ALA A 336 -7.70 -8.21 35.23
CA ALA A 336 -8.21 -9.13 36.24
C ALA A 336 -9.74 -9.07 36.35
N ALA A 337 -10.33 -7.86 36.41
CA ALA A 337 -11.77 -7.66 36.47
C ALA A 337 -12.49 -8.18 35.21
N VAL A 338 -11.90 -8.01 34.03
CA VAL A 338 -12.44 -8.56 32.77
C VAL A 338 -12.37 -10.09 32.75
N LYS A 339 -11.39 -10.68 33.43
CA LYS A 339 -11.24 -12.13 33.52
C LYS A 339 -12.26 -12.75 34.49
N GLU A 340 -12.53 -12.10 35.62
CA GLU A 340 -13.62 -12.48 36.55
C GLU A 340 -15.00 -12.43 35.86
N VAL A 341 -15.32 -11.34 35.15
CA VAL A 341 -16.61 -11.23 34.43
C VAL A 341 -16.75 -12.29 33.32
N ARG A 342 -15.64 -12.71 32.71
CA ARG A 342 -15.65 -13.77 31.69
C ARG A 342 -15.82 -15.17 32.29
N GLU A 343 -15.39 -15.37 33.53
CA GLU A 343 -15.59 -16.61 34.29
C GLU A 343 -17.01 -16.69 34.91
N GLU A 344 -17.66 -15.54 35.17
CA GLU A 344 -19.07 -15.50 35.63
C GLU A 344 -20.11 -15.66 34.49
N LEU A 345 -19.71 -15.46 33.23
CA LEU A 345 -20.60 -15.52 32.06
C LEU A 345 -20.36 -16.75 31.15
N GLY A 346 -19.51 -17.69 31.59
CA GLY A 346 -19.24 -18.98 30.92
C GLY A 346 -19.64 -20.16 31.79
#